data_AF-A0A8T3QPE1-F1
#
_entry.id   AF-A0A8T3QPE1-F1
#
_cell.length_a   1.000
_cell.length_b   1.000
_cell.length_c   1.000
_cell.angle_alpha   90.00
_cell.angle_beta   90.00
_cell.angle_gamma   90.00
#
_symmetry.space_group_name_H-M   'P 1'
#
loop_
_entity.id
_entity.type
_entity.pdbx_description
1 polymer ?
#
loop_
_entity_poly.entity_id
_entity_poly.type
_entity_poly.pdbx_seq_one_letter_code
_entity_poly.pdbx_strand_id
1 'polypeptide(L)'
;MDRLRGAGVLWAIAALIAIVTTLVFRVDPTQIIVTLVAGAIAVAVGLRLVFGATGKAIQMSTVLGVAWVALFVALAVIQSDELAAWSTDVCIAVFGAVAAVLSSRSSGASSSGIRRT
;
A
#
# COMPACT_ATOMS: atom_id res chain seq x y z
N MET A 1 -4.83 -6.86 -17.90
CA MET A 1 -3.87 -7.19 -16.82
C MET A 1 -4.62 -7.90 -15.72
N ASP A 2 -4.03 -8.95 -15.14
CA ASP A 2 -4.64 -9.65 -14.00
C ASP A 2 -4.74 -8.70 -12.81
N ARG A 3 -5.87 -8.73 -12.08
CA ARG A 3 -6.13 -7.80 -10.96
C ARG A 3 -5.01 -7.80 -9.90
N LEU A 4 -4.40 -8.96 -9.68
CA LEU A 4 -3.27 -9.15 -8.77
C LEU A 4 -2.00 -8.43 -9.25
N ARG A 5 -1.70 -8.50 -10.54
CA ARG A 5 -0.58 -7.74 -11.15
C ARG A 5 -0.84 -6.24 -11.07
N GLY A 6 -2.09 -5.82 -11.31
CA GLY A 6 -2.51 -4.42 -11.10
C GLY A 6 -2.30 -3.95 -9.66
N ALA A 7 -2.73 -4.75 -8.67
CA ALA A 7 -2.49 -4.44 -7.26
C ALA A 7 -0.99 -4.37 -6.91
N GLY A 8 -0.17 -5.24 -7.49
CA GLY A 8 1.27 -5.19 -7.31
C GLY A 8 1.91 -3.92 -7.89
N VAL A 9 1.47 -3.48 -9.06
CA VAL A 9 1.89 -2.20 -9.66
C VAL A 9 1.44 -1.02 -8.80
N LEU A 10 0.21 -1.04 -8.27
CA LEU A 10 -0.26 -0.01 -7.34
C LEU A 10 0.60 0.08 -6.07
N TRP A 11 1.01 -1.06 -5.50
CA TRP A 11 1.94 -1.08 -4.36
C TRP A 11 3.30 -0.46 -4.70
N ALA A 12 3.83 -0.72 -5.89
CA ALA A 12 5.07 -0.10 -6.35
C ALA A 12 4.93 1.43 -6.51
N ILE A 13 3.81 1.90 -7.09
CA ILE A 13 3.51 3.33 -7.23
C ILE A 13 3.37 3.98 -5.84
N ALA A 14 2.59 3.36 -4.94
CA ALA A 14 2.39 3.85 -3.59
C ALA A 14 3.72 3.96 -2.83
N ALA A 15 4.58 2.96 -2.94
CA ALA A 15 5.91 2.97 -2.33
C ALA A 15 6.80 4.08 -2.91
N LEU A 16 6.80 4.26 -4.23
CA LEU A 16 7.59 5.30 -4.87
C LEU A 16 7.17 6.70 -4.39
N ILE A 17 5.86 6.97 -4.38
CA ILE A 17 5.32 8.25 -3.91
C ILE A 17 5.64 8.45 -2.42
N ALA A 18 5.53 7.41 -1.60
CA ALA A 18 5.92 7.44 -0.18
C ALA A 18 7.40 7.78 0.04
N ILE A 19 8.30 7.19 -0.76
CA ILE A 19 9.73 7.48 -0.66
C ILE A 19 10.02 8.92 -1.08
N VAL A 20 9.48 9.37 -2.22
CA VAL A 20 9.69 10.74 -2.71
C VAL A 20 9.17 11.77 -1.71
N THR A 21 7.95 11.60 -1.20
CA THR A 21 7.39 12.49 -0.17
C THR A 21 8.18 12.49 1.12
N THR A 22 8.69 11.33 1.53
CA THR A 22 9.57 11.24 2.69
C THR A 22 10.80 12.12 2.53
N LEU A 23 11.45 12.05 1.37
CA LEU A 23 12.67 12.83 1.11
C LEU A 23 12.40 14.34 0.97
N VAL A 24 11.20 14.73 0.54
CA VAL A 24 10.84 16.14 0.31
C VAL A 24 10.31 16.82 1.58
N PHE A 25 9.45 16.14 2.34
CA PHE A 25 8.65 16.76 3.40
C PHE A 25 9.02 16.31 4.81
N ARG A 26 9.80 15.24 4.99
CA ARG A 26 10.12 14.73 6.33
C ARG A 26 11.51 15.15 6.77
N VAL A 27 11.54 15.78 7.93
CA VAL A 27 12.78 16.24 8.60
C VAL A 27 13.05 15.41 9.85
N ASP A 28 12.00 14.88 10.48
CA ASP A 28 12.13 14.02 11.65
C ASP A 28 12.75 12.65 11.27
N PRO A 29 13.88 12.25 11.87
CA PRO A 29 14.57 11.00 11.55
C PRO A 29 13.71 9.76 11.77
N THR A 30 12.84 9.77 12.79
CA THR A 30 11.98 8.64 13.11
C THR A 30 10.94 8.46 12.01
N GLN A 31 10.29 9.54 11.58
CA GLN A 31 9.32 9.48 10.50
C GLN A 31 9.97 9.03 9.18
N ILE A 32 11.18 9.53 8.87
CA ILE A 32 11.94 9.12 7.68
C ILE A 32 12.19 7.60 7.68
N ILE A 33 12.70 7.05 8.79
CA ILE A 33 12.99 5.63 8.90
C ILE A 33 11.71 4.81 8.75
N VAL A 34 10.63 5.19 9.44
CA VAL A 34 9.36 4.47 9.43
C VAL A 34 8.75 4.43 8.03
N THR A 35 8.72 5.55 7.31
CA THR A 35 8.12 5.59 5.96
C THR A 35 8.99 4.90 4.91
N LEU A 36 10.32 4.95 5.03
CA LEU A 36 11.22 4.19 4.17
C LEU A 36 11.06 2.67 4.37
N VAL A 37 10.99 2.22 5.63
CA VAL A 37 10.75 0.80 5.95
C VAL A 37 9.38 0.35 5.43
N ALA A 38 8.33 1.15 5.64
CA ALA A 38 7.01 0.87 5.09
C ALA A 38 7.04 0.78 3.55
N GLY A 39 7.71 1.72 2.89
CA GLY A 39 7.91 1.73 1.44
C GLY A 39 8.62 0.47 0.94
N ALA A 40 9.69 0.03 1.61
CA ALA A 40 10.40 -1.20 1.27
C ALA A 40 9.51 -2.44 1.38
N ILE A 41 8.69 -2.54 2.44
CA ILE A 41 7.73 -3.63 2.61
C ILE A 41 6.67 -3.62 1.50
N ALA A 42 6.16 -2.44 1.13
CA ALA A 42 5.23 -2.27 0.03
C ALA A 42 5.81 -2.72 -1.32
N VAL A 43 7.06 -2.37 -1.63
CA VAL A 43 7.75 -2.87 -2.82
C VAL A 43 7.85 -4.40 -2.79
N ALA A 44 8.28 -4.99 -1.67
CA ALA A 44 8.42 -6.44 -1.56
C ALA A 44 7.09 -7.18 -1.79
N VAL A 45 6.00 -6.70 -1.19
CA VAL A 45 4.65 -7.26 -1.40
C VAL A 45 4.17 -7.03 -2.83
N GLY A 46 4.40 -5.85 -3.39
CA GLY A 46 4.04 -5.53 -4.78
C GLY A 46 4.74 -6.44 -5.80
N LEU A 47 6.06 -6.61 -5.67
CA LEU A 47 6.84 -7.53 -6.51
C LEU A 47 6.35 -8.96 -6.36
N ARG A 48 6.04 -9.41 -5.14
CA ARG A 48 5.49 -10.75 -4.89
C ARG A 48 4.17 -10.96 -5.64
N LEU A 49 3.29 -9.97 -5.67
CA LEU A 49 2.01 -10.04 -6.38
C LEU A 49 2.18 -10.03 -7.91
N VAL A 50 3.18 -9.30 -8.43
CA VAL A 50 3.47 -9.25 -9.88
C VAL A 50 4.05 -10.58 -10.40
N PHE A 51 5.03 -11.14 -9.68
CA PHE A 51 5.81 -12.29 -10.14
C PHE A 51 5.26 -13.65 -9.70
N GLY A 52 4.35 -13.71 -8.72
CA GLY A 52 3.79 -14.97 -8.26
C GLY A 52 2.91 -14.82 -7.04
N ALA A 53 1.66 -14.44 -7.27
CA ALA A 53 0.67 -14.29 -6.22
C ALA A 53 0.33 -15.65 -5.60
N THR A 54 0.48 -15.74 -4.28
CA THR A 54 0.05 -16.87 -3.45
C THR A 54 -1.01 -16.40 -2.47
N GLY A 55 -1.80 -17.31 -1.88
CA GLY A 55 -2.78 -16.94 -0.86
C GLY A 55 -2.17 -16.12 0.30
N LYS A 56 -0.94 -16.46 0.72
CA LYS A 56 -0.18 -15.69 1.72
C LYS A 56 0.17 -14.27 1.25
N ALA A 57 0.55 -14.09 -0.03
CA ALA A 57 0.84 -12.76 -0.57
C ALA A 57 -0.40 -11.86 -0.59
N ILE A 58 -1.59 -12.43 -0.86
CA ILE A 58 -2.85 -11.68 -0.85
C ILE A 58 -3.24 -11.29 0.60
N GLN A 59 -3.06 -12.20 1.55
CA GLN A 59 -3.27 -11.90 2.97
C GLN A 59 -2.31 -10.80 3.46
N MET A 60 -1.01 -10.91 3.13
CA MET A 60 -0.01 -9.88 3.45
C MET A 60 -0.36 -8.52 2.83
N SER A 61 -0.82 -8.49 1.58
CA SER A 61 -1.30 -7.26 0.93
C SER A 61 -2.47 -6.61 1.68
N THR A 62 -3.38 -7.42 2.22
CA THR A 62 -4.53 -6.92 2.99
C THR A 62 -4.08 -6.34 4.33
N VAL A 63 -3.24 -7.05 5.09
CA VAL A 63 -2.70 -6.58 6.36
C VAL A 63 -1.86 -5.32 6.17
N LEU A 64 -1.01 -5.31 5.15
CA LEU A 64 -0.20 -4.16 4.80
C LEU A 64 -1.07 -2.96 4.42
N GLY A 65 -2.17 -3.17 3.69
CA GLY A 65 -3.12 -2.10 3.36
C GLY A 65 -3.67 -1.40 4.60
N VAL A 66 -4.07 -2.15 5.62
CA VAL A 66 -4.59 -1.58 6.87
C VAL A 66 -3.50 -0.80 7.61
N ALA A 67 -2.32 -1.39 7.77
CA ALA A 67 -1.19 -0.74 8.43
C ALA A 67 -0.74 0.53 7.69
N TRP A 68 -0.75 0.49 6.35
CA TRP A 68 -0.41 1.60 5.48
C TRP A 68 -1.36 2.78 5.66
N VAL A 69 -2.67 2.53 5.60
CA VAL A 69 -3.68 3.58 5.81
C VAL A 69 -3.53 4.19 7.21
N ALA A 70 -3.39 3.36 8.25
CA ALA A 70 -3.21 3.85 9.62
C ALA A 70 -1.97 4.75 9.74
N LEU A 71 -0.85 4.34 9.14
CA LEU A 71 0.39 5.10 9.14
C LEU A 71 0.22 6.47 8.45
N PHE A 72 -0.24 6.49 7.21
CA PHE A 72 -0.33 7.74 6.45
C PHE A 72 -1.43 8.67 6.95
N VAL A 73 -2.51 8.15 7.55
CA VAL A 73 -3.50 8.98 8.26
C VAL A 73 -2.88 9.60 9.52
N ALA A 74 -2.11 8.85 10.30
CA ALA A 74 -1.43 9.39 11.47
C ALA A 74 -0.42 10.49 11.08
N LEU A 75 0.33 10.29 10.00
CA LEU A 75 1.27 11.29 9.49
C LEU A 75 0.56 12.53 8.96
N ALA A 76 -0.58 12.39 8.28
CA ALA A 76 -1.41 13.52 7.86
C ALA A 76 -1.92 14.34 9.05
N VAL A 77 -2.25 13.71 10.18
CA VAL A 77 -2.64 14.44 11.40
C VAL A 77 -1.46 15.19 12.01
N ILE A 78 -0.25 14.61 12.00
CA ILE A 78 0.96 15.25 12.54
C ILE A 78 1.39 16.45 11.66
N GLN A 79 1.18 16.37 10.35
CA GLN A 79 1.57 17.40 9.38
C GLN A 79 0.39 18.28 8.94
N SER A 80 -0.62 18.47 9.81
CA SER A 80 -1.84 19.25 9.50
C SER A 80 -1.56 20.68 9.03
N ASP A 81 -0.45 21.25 9.48
CA ASP A 81 -0.11 22.65 9.26
C ASP A 81 0.64 22.86 7.93
N GLU A 82 1.07 21.77 7.28
CA GLU A 82 1.80 21.76 6.01
C GLU A 82 0.92 21.16 4.91
N LEU A 83 0.13 21.99 4.22
CA LEU A 83 -0.86 21.59 3.21
C LEU A 83 -0.32 20.65 2.13
N ALA A 84 0.93 20.86 1.68
CA ALA A 84 1.58 20.03 0.67
C ALA A 84 1.87 18.62 1.22
N ALA A 85 2.42 18.51 2.42
CA ALA A 85 2.68 17.22 3.06
C ALA A 85 1.37 16.49 3.38
N TRP A 86 0.39 17.21 3.93
CA TRP A 86 -0.94 16.71 4.26
C TRP A 86 -1.65 16.08 3.05
N SER A 87 -1.74 16.83 1.94
CA SER A 87 -2.44 16.36 0.74
C SER A 87 -1.78 15.11 0.14
N THR A 88 -0.45 15.02 0.23
CA THR A 88 0.27 13.88 -0.32
C THR A 88 0.13 12.64 0.56
N ASP A 89 0.15 12.78 1.89
CA ASP A 89 -0.10 11.67 2.82
C ASP A 89 -1.51 11.08 2.64
N VAL A 90 -2.53 11.94 2.46
CA VAL A 90 -3.90 11.48 2.15
C VAL A 90 -3.95 10.73 0.81
N CYS A 91 -3.30 11.25 -0.24
CA CYS A 91 -3.23 10.56 -1.53
C CYS A 91 -2.56 9.18 -1.39
N ILE A 92 -1.45 9.10 -0.68
CA ILE A 92 -0.70 7.85 -0.46
C ILE A 92 -1.55 6.82 0.31
N ALA A 93 -2.31 7.27 1.32
CA ALA A 93 -3.23 6.40 2.05
C ALA A 93 -4.27 5.77 1.11
N VAL A 94 -4.84 6.57 0.19
CA VAL A 94 -5.82 6.09 -0.80
C VAL A 94 -5.21 5.07 -1.75
N PHE A 95 -4.00 5.29 -2.27
CA PHE A 95 -3.34 4.33 -3.15
C PHE A 95 -3.12 2.97 -2.47
N GLY A 96 -2.66 2.95 -1.22
CA GLY A 96 -2.50 1.71 -0.45
C GLY A 96 -3.83 1.01 -0.19
N ALA A 97 -4.88 1.77 0.13
CA ALA A 97 -6.22 1.21 0.33
C ALA A 97 -6.77 0.55 -0.95
N VAL A 98 -6.64 1.21 -2.10
CA VAL A 98 -7.10 0.68 -3.40
C VAL A 98 -6.33 -0.58 -3.77
N ALA A 99 -5.01 -0.62 -3.56
CA ALA A 99 -4.18 -1.80 -3.80
C ALA A 99 -4.64 -3.01 -2.96
N ALA A 100 -4.94 -2.79 -1.69
CA ALA A 100 -5.41 -3.82 -0.76
C ALA A 100 -6.80 -4.35 -1.15
N VAL A 101 -7.74 -3.46 -1.53
CA VAL A 101 -9.08 -3.85 -1.99
C VAL A 101 -9.03 -4.65 -3.29
N LEU A 102 -8.18 -4.26 -4.24
CA LEU A 102 -7.99 -5.00 -5.49
C LEU A 102 -7.44 -6.41 -5.22
N SER A 103 -6.53 -6.53 -4.26
CA SER A 103 -5.97 -7.81 -3.83
C SER A 103 -7.05 -8.72 -3.20
N SER A 104 -7.84 -8.21 -2.25
CA SER A 104 -8.83 -9.01 -1.52
C SER A 104 -9.99 -9.49 -2.40
N ARG A 105 -10.44 -8.67 -3.36
CA ARG A 105 -11.50 -9.05 -4.31
C ARG A 105 -11.08 -10.15 -5.29
N SER A 106 -9.78 -10.36 -5.49
CA SER A 106 -9.28 -11.45 -6.33
C SER A 106 -9.38 -12.82 -5.63
N SER A 107 -9.22 -12.87 -4.31
CA SER A 107 -9.43 -14.10 -3.51
C SER A 107 -10.89 -14.53 -3.45
N GLY A 108 -11.83 -13.57 -3.41
CA GLY A 108 -13.27 -13.85 -3.39
C GLY A 108 -13.76 -14.57 -4.66
N ALA A 109 -13.28 -14.15 -5.83
CA ALA A 109 -13.67 -14.74 -7.12
C ALA A 109 -13.24 -16.21 -7.25
N SER A 110 -12.06 -16.55 -6.73
CA SER A 110 -11.53 -17.94 -6.77
C SER A 110 -12.31 -18.90 -5.85
N SER A 111 -13.02 -18.38 -4.83
CA SER A 111 -13.79 -19.20 -3.89
C SER A 111 -15.23 -19.49 -4.34
N SER A 112 -15.79 -18.70 -5.26
CA SER A 112 -17.19 -18.85 -5.72
C SER A 112 -17.37 -19.90 -6.82
N GLY A 113 -16.29 -20.39 -7.44
CA GLY A 113 -16.32 -21.39 -8.51
C GLY A 113 -16.46 -22.84 -8.05
N ILE A 114 -16.37 -23.13 -6.74
CA ILE A 114 -16.34 -24.50 -6.19
C ILE A 114 -17.74 -24.99 -5.74
N ARG A 115 -18.78 -24.15 -5.79
CA ARG A 115 -20.13 -24.51 -5.31
C ARG A 115 -21.18 -24.63 -6.43
N ARG A 116 -20.88 -25.40 -7.47
CA ARG A 116 -21.86 -25.93 -8.44
C ARG A 116 -21.49 -27.36 -8.83
N THR A 117 -21.83 -28.32 -7.98
CA THR A 117 -22.03 -29.73 -8.35
C THR A 117 -23.22 -30.22 -7.55
#